data_AF-A0A0F9GFU4-F1
#
_entry.id   AF-A0A0F9GFU4-F1
#
_cell.length_a   1.000
_cell.length_b   1.000
_cell.length_c   1.000
_cell.angle_alpha   90.00
_cell.angle_beta   90.00
_cell.angle_gamma   90.00
#
_symmetry.space_group_name_H-M   'P 1'
#
loop_
_entity.id
_entity.type
_entity.pdbx_description
1 polymer ?
#
loop_
_entity_poly.entity_id
_entity_poly.type
_entity_poly.pdbx_seq_one_letter_code
_entity_poly.pdbx_strand_id
1 'polypeptide(L)'
;QYYNEVFDRNLDWYGLFADDVVPETPCWDVLLIEAAGLDGVAFGNDGIGTRPTHFVVGGYLAREIGWLALPGLARTYIDTVWYDIATERNVLRFLPNVRIPHLHFSNRLALFDRTYRKPIKDQDRALYQAWRNRGGRVL
;
A
#
# COMPACT_ATOMS: atom_id res chain seq x y z
N GLN A 1 -10.09 11.89 6.41
CA GLN A 1 -9.30 11.16 5.39
C GLN A 1 -9.19 9.74 5.94
N TYR A 2 -10.15 8.87 5.60
CA TYR A 2 -10.47 7.66 6.37
C TYR A 2 -9.28 6.75 6.66
N TYR A 3 -8.28 6.70 5.77
CA TYR A 3 -7.07 5.89 5.95
C TYR A 3 -6.25 6.25 7.20
N ASN A 4 -6.18 7.53 7.57
CA ASN A 4 -5.36 7.98 8.71
C ASN A 4 -6.12 7.93 10.04
N GLU A 5 -7.44 7.69 10.05
CA GLU A 5 -8.22 7.59 11.31
C GLU A 5 -7.84 6.35 12.13
N VAL A 6 -7.41 5.27 11.46
CA VAL A 6 -6.97 4.03 12.13
C VAL A 6 -5.55 4.17 12.70
N PHE A 7 -4.74 5.10 12.17
CA PHE A 7 -3.37 5.33 12.63
C PHE A 7 -3.29 5.75 14.10
N ASP A 8 -4.31 6.48 14.58
CA ASP A 8 -4.39 6.95 15.97
C ASP A 8 -4.52 5.80 17.00
N ARG A 9 -4.76 4.56 16.53
CA ARG A 9 -4.88 3.38 17.41
C ARG A 9 -3.56 2.80 17.89
N ASN A 10 -2.42 3.27 17.37
CA ASN A 10 -1.09 2.86 17.80
C ASN A 10 -0.86 1.33 17.79
N LEU A 11 -1.11 0.70 16.64
CA LEU A 11 -0.96 -0.75 16.46
C LEU A 11 0.48 -1.14 16.07
N ASP A 12 0.79 -2.43 16.24
CA ASP A 12 2.08 -3.01 15.85
C ASP A 12 2.24 -3.17 14.33
N TRP A 13 1.14 -3.13 13.58
CA TRP A 13 1.10 -3.22 12.13
C TRP A 13 -0.22 -2.64 11.60
N TYR A 14 -0.22 -2.28 10.32
CA TYR A 14 -1.41 -1.84 9.58
C TYR A 14 -1.45 -2.50 8.21
N GLY A 15 -2.65 -2.88 7.75
CA GLY A 15 -2.87 -3.46 6.42
C GLY A 15 -3.74 -2.56 5.54
N LEU A 16 -3.36 -2.40 4.27
CA LEU A 16 -4.19 -1.79 3.23
C LEU A 16 -4.60 -2.85 2.20
N PHE A 17 -5.87 -3.24 2.24
CA PHE A 17 -6.48 -4.24 1.36
C PHE A 17 -7.80 -3.71 0.82
N ALA A 18 -8.01 -3.83 -0.49
CA ALA A 18 -9.28 -3.51 -1.13
C ALA A 18 -10.26 -4.70 -1.04
N ASP A 19 -11.53 -4.42 -1.30
CA ASP A 19 -12.63 -5.37 -1.28
C ASP A 19 -12.59 -6.39 -2.44
N ASP A 20 -11.80 -6.12 -3.48
CA ASP A 20 -11.56 -6.99 -4.63
C ASP A 20 -10.28 -7.85 -4.49
N VAL A 21 -9.68 -7.92 -3.30
CA VAL A 21 -8.56 -8.84 -3.00
C VAL A 21 -9.10 -10.13 -2.41
N VAL A 22 -8.76 -11.27 -3.02
CA VAL A 22 -9.23 -12.60 -2.61
C VAL A 22 -8.04 -13.50 -2.31
N PRO A 23 -7.59 -13.58 -1.05
CA PRO A 23 -6.44 -14.39 -0.67
C PRO A 23 -6.64 -15.89 -0.92
N GLU A 24 -5.66 -16.52 -1.55
CA GLU A 24 -5.65 -17.98 -1.80
C GLU A 24 -4.70 -18.72 -0.86
N THR A 25 -3.61 -18.08 -0.43
CA THR A 25 -2.64 -18.68 0.49
C THR A 25 -3.20 -18.73 1.91
N PRO A 26 -3.21 -19.90 2.58
CA PRO A 26 -3.56 -19.98 4.00
C PRO A 26 -2.64 -19.12 4.86
N CYS A 27 -3.21 -18.44 5.86
CA CYS A 27 -2.46 -17.55 6.76
C CYS A 27 -1.66 -16.46 6.04
N TRP A 28 -2.11 -16.03 4.85
CA TRP A 28 -1.47 -14.99 4.06
C TRP A 28 -1.19 -13.72 4.88
N ASP A 29 -2.13 -13.33 5.75
CA ASP A 29 -2.07 -12.15 6.59
C ASP A 29 -0.96 -12.28 7.62
N VAL A 30 -0.91 -13.41 8.34
CA VAL A 30 0.16 -13.73 9.30
C VAL A 30 1.52 -13.70 8.62
N LEU A 31 1.66 -14.33 7.45
CA LEU A 31 2.91 -14.36 6.69
C LEU A 31 3.37 -12.94 6.30
N LEU A 32 2.44 -12.06 5.91
CA LEU A 32 2.76 -10.67 5.58
C LEU A 32 3.08 -9.84 6.83
N ILE A 33 2.37 -10.05 7.95
CA ILE A 33 2.64 -9.36 9.23
C ILE A 33 4.02 -9.73 9.74
N GLU A 34 4.35 -11.02 9.80
CA GLU A 34 5.66 -11.50 10.23
C GLU A 34 6.78 -10.99 9.33
N ALA A 35 6.56 -11.00 8.01
CA ALA A 35 7.51 -10.44 7.07
C ALA A 35 7.68 -8.93 7.25
N ALA A 36 6.62 -8.15 7.45
CA ALA A 36 6.69 -6.70 7.65
C ALA A 36 7.36 -6.32 8.98
N GLY A 37 7.27 -7.19 9.99
CA GLY A 37 7.78 -6.89 11.33
C GLY A 37 7.27 -5.54 11.85
N LEU A 38 8.07 -4.85 12.64
CA LEU A 38 7.72 -3.51 13.14
C LEU A 38 8.16 -2.37 12.21
N ASP A 39 9.11 -2.61 11.31
CA ASP A 39 9.90 -1.57 10.63
C ASP A 39 9.87 -1.63 9.10
N GLY A 40 9.11 -2.55 8.50
CA GLY A 40 9.11 -2.74 7.06
C GLY A 40 7.74 -2.75 6.41
N VAL A 41 7.75 -2.98 5.11
CA VAL A 41 6.56 -3.13 4.28
C VAL A 41 6.62 -4.49 3.61
N ALA A 42 5.59 -5.30 3.80
CA ALA A 42 5.47 -6.61 3.15
C ALA A 42 4.24 -6.66 2.23
N PHE A 43 4.40 -7.34 1.10
CA PHE A 43 3.30 -7.58 0.15
C PHE A 43 3.45 -8.93 -0.56
N GLY A 44 2.31 -9.49 -0.96
CA GLY A 44 2.22 -10.74 -1.69
C GLY A 44 2.10 -10.54 -3.19
N ASN A 45 1.96 -11.66 -3.91
CA ASN A 45 1.68 -11.69 -5.34
C ASN A 45 0.19 -11.49 -5.61
N ASP A 46 -0.17 -10.31 -6.13
CA ASP A 46 -1.54 -9.93 -6.49
C ASP A 46 -1.86 -10.04 -7.99
N GLY A 47 -0.85 -10.38 -8.80
CA GLY A 47 -0.95 -10.49 -10.26
C GLY A 47 -0.84 -9.16 -11.03
N ILE A 48 -0.64 -8.02 -10.39
CA ILE A 48 -0.50 -6.70 -11.03
C ILE A 48 0.97 -6.25 -11.13
N GLY A 49 1.89 -6.95 -10.47
CA GLY A 49 3.33 -6.77 -10.67
C GLY A 49 4.12 -6.97 -9.37
N THR A 50 5.24 -6.26 -9.26
CA THR A 50 6.13 -6.29 -8.08
C THR A 50 6.00 -5.02 -7.21
N ARG A 51 4.87 -4.33 -7.30
CA ARG A 51 4.56 -3.18 -6.43
C ARG A 51 3.57 -3.60 -5.34
N PRO A 52 3.66 -3.01 -4.13
CA PRO A 52 2.76 -3.24 -3.02
C PRO A 52 1.42 -2.54 -3.24
N THR A 53 0.63 -2.98 -4.23
CA THR A 53 -0.76 -2.50 -4.44
C THR A 53 -1.62 -2.74 -3.20
N HIS A 54 -1.33 -3.83 -2.49
CA HIS A 54 -1.87 -4.22 -1.19
C HIS A 54 -0.74 -4.72 -0.30
N PHE A 55 -0.69 -4.24 0.93
CA PHE A 55 0.48 -4.43 1.78
C PHE A 55 0.15 -4.37 3.26
N VAL A 56 1.10 -4.88 4.05
CA VAL A 56 1.22 -4.66 5.48
C VAL A 56 2.42 -3.76 5.74
N VAL A 57 2.26 -2.76 6.60
CA VAL A 57 3.33 -1.90 7.11
C VAL A 57 3.49 -2.10 8.61
N GLY A 58 4.74 -2.22 9.06
CA GLY A 58 5.08 -2.30 10.46
C GLY A 58 4.76 -1.00 11.21
N GLY A 59 4.27 -1.13 12.44
CA GLY A 59 3.76 -0.02 13.23
C GLY A 59 4.82 1.01 13.60
N TYR A 60 6.08 0.59 13.80
CA TYR A 60 7.16 1.54 14.09
C TYR A 60 7.48 2.39 12.86
N LEU A 61 7.59 1.77 11.68
CA LEU A 61 7.76 2.52 10.43
C LEU A 61 6.57 3.44 10.17
N ALA A 62 5.33 2.96 10.32
CA ALA A 62 4.15 3.80 10.17
C ALA A 62 4.18 5.01 11.11
N ARG A 63 4.57 4.81 12.38
CA ARG A 63 4.70 5.90 13.37
C ARG A 63 5.79 6.90 13.01
N GLU A 64 6.94 6.42 12.55
CA GLU A 64 8.02 7.29 12.10
C GLU A 64 7.59 8.15 10.91
N ILE A 65 6.77 7.59 10.02
CA ILE A 65 6.21 8.30 8.87
C ILE A 65 5.05 9.23 9.26
N GLY A 66 4.28 8.90 10.31
CA GLY A 66 3.22 9.76 10.86
C GLY A 66 1.87 9.67 10.14
N TRP A 67 1.72 8.76 9.17
CA TRP A 67 0.49 8.55 8.41
C TRP A 67 0.50 7.22 7.67
N LEU A 68 -0.69 6.72 7.28
CA LEU A 68 -0.87 5.54 6.42
C LEU A 68 -1.12 5.90 4.96
N ALA A 69 -1.64 7.10 4.70
CA ALA A 69 -1.73 7.70 3.38
C ALA A 69 -1.17 9.12 3.43
N LEU A 70 -0.31 9.46 2.47
CA LEU A 70 0.29 10.79 2.36
C LEU A 70 -0.82 11.86 2.44
N PRO A 71 -0.75 12.79 3.41
CA PRO A 71 -1.80 13.77 3.63
C PRO A 71 -2.10 14.55 2.36
N GLY A 72 -3.37 14.50 1.96
CA GLY A 72 -3.90 15.15 0.77
C GLY A 72 -4.25 14.18 -0.35
N LEU A 73 -3.67 12.98 -0.37
CA LEU A 73 -4.11 11.93 -1.30
C LEU A 73 -5.55 11.55 -1.03
N ALA A 74 -6.31 11.37 -2.10
CA ALA A 74 -7.70 10.94 -2.02
C ALA A 74 -7.85 9.42 -2.15
N ARG A 75 -7.13 8.79 -3.09
CA ARG A 75 -7.22 7.34 -3.33
C ARG A 75 -5.98 6.73 -3.97
N THR A 76 -5.38 7.41 -4.93
CA THR A 76 -4.32 6.85 -5.78
C THR A 76 -2.94 7.22 -5.25
N TYR A 77 -1.90 6.49 -5.68
CA TYR A 77 -0.50 6.69 -5.27
C TYR A 77 -0.14 6.31 -3.82
N ILE A 78 -1.09 5.84 -2.99
CA ILE A 78 -0.78 5.39 -1.62
C ILE A 78 0.25 4.24 -1.65
N ASP A 79 0.00 3.23 -2.48
CA ASP A 79 0.90 2.12 -2.78
C ASP A 79 2.27 2.58 -3.31
N THR A 80 2.27 3.58 -4.21
CA THR A 80 3.47 4.11 -4.83
C THR A 80 4.35 4.84 -3.82
N VAL A 81 3.75 5.62 -2.92
CA VAL A 81 4.45 6.31 -1.83
C VAL A 81 5.14 5.30 -0.91
N TRP A 82 4.41 4.25 -0.48
CA TRP A 82 4.99 3.21 0.37
C TRP A 82 6.07 2.39 -0.32
N TYR A 83 5.90 2.09 -1.61
CA TYR A 83 6.94 1.47 -2.41
C TYR A 83 8.24 2.28 -2.40
N ASP A 84 8.16 3.60 -2.63
CA ASP A 84 9.34 4.47 -2.65
C ASP A 84 10.00 4.54 -1.27
N ILE A 85 9.22 4.77 -0.20
CA ILE A 85 9.73 4.82 1.18
C ILE A 85 10.46 3.53 1.56
N ALA A 86 9.81 2.39 1.35
CA ALA A 86 10.36 1.10 1.75
C ALA A 86 11.57 0.70 0.90
N THR A 87 11.58 1.06 -0.39
CA THR A 87 12.73 0.82 -1.27
C THR A 87 13.93 1.64 -0.83
N GLU A 88 13.76 2.94 -0.57
CA GLU A 88 14.86 3.83 -0.16
C GLU A 88 15.46 3.45 1.18
N ARG A 89 14.63 2.93 2.09
CA ARG A 89 15.07 2.46 3.41
C ARG A 89 15.55 1.00 3.41
N ASN A 90 15.47 0.31 2.27
CA ASN A 90 15.80 -1.12 2.14
C ASN A 90 14.99 -2.02 3.11
N VAL A 91 13.70 -1.74 3.25
CA VAL A 91 12.76 -2.49 4.13
C VAL A 91 11.53 -3.01 3.37
N LEU A 92 11.57 -3.03 2.03
CA LEU A 92 10.52 -3.61 1.19
C LEU A 92 10.71 -5.13 1.07
N ARG A 93 9.67 -5.91 1.40
CA ARG A 93 9.72 -7.37 1.47
C ARG A 93 8.61 -7.98 0.60
N PHE A 94 9.01 -8.58 -0.51
CA PHE A 94 8.08 -9.26 -1.42
C PHE A 94 8.02 -10.75 -1.13
N LEU A 95 6.81 -11.28 -0.94
CA LEU A 95 6.56 -12.71 -0.71
C LEU A 95 5.91 -13.32 -1.96
N PRO A 96 6.69 -13.82 -2.94
CA PRO A 96 6.14 -14.28 -4.23
C PRO A 96 5.20 -15.49 -4.10
N ASN A 97 5.34 -16.27 -3.03
CA ASN A 97 4.53 -17.46 -2.76
C ASN A 97 3.24 -17.17 -1.98
N VAL A 98 3.07 -15.94 -1.47
CA VAL A 98 1.83 -15.50 -0.82
C VAL A 98 0.92 -14.94 -1.91
N ARG A 99 -0.05 -15.74 -2.35
CA ARG A 99 -1.00 -15.40 -3.41
C ARG A 99 -2.20 -14.68 -2.83
N ILE A 100 -2.35 -13.43 -3.24
CA ILE A 100 -3.45 -12.53 -2.89
C ILE A 100 -4.08 -11.89 -4.15
N PRO A 101 -4.67 -12.68 -5.07
CA PRO A 101 -5.26 -12.17 -6.30
C PRO A 101 -6.10 -10.91 -6.12
N HIS A 102 -5.77 -9.87 -6.87
CA HIS A 102 -6.52 -8.62 -6.93
C HIS A 102 -7.44 -8.69 -8.16
N LEU A 103 -8.75 -8.82 -7.99
CA LEU A 103 -9.72 -9.05 -9.07
C LEU A 103 -9.98 -7.78 -9.91
N HIS A 104 -8.93 -7.24 -10.51
CA HIS A 104 -8.92 -5.95 -11.17
C HIS A 104 -8.90 -6.10 -12.70
N PHE A 105 -9.31 -5.08 -13.44
CA PHE A 105 -9.21 -5.12 -14.90
C PHE A 105 -7.75 -5.15 -15.39
N SER A 106 -6.79 -4.66 -14.59
CA SER A 106 -5.37 -4.59 -14.97
C SER A 106 -4.68 -5.95 -15.06
N ASN A 107 -5.16 -6.96 -14.33
CA ASN A 107 -4.71 -8.35 -14.49
C ASN A 107 -5.75 -9.21 -15.25
N ARG A 108 -6.71 -8.57 -15.93
CA ARG A 108 -7.74 -9.21 -16.76
C ARG A 108 -8.71 -10.11 -15.98
N LEU A 109 -8.84 -9.90 -14.67
CA LEU A 109 -9.77 -10.64 -13.82
C LEU A 109 -11.14 -9.95 -13.67
N ALA A 110 -11.28 -8.72 -14.20
CA ALA A 110 -12.54 -8.01 -14.27
C ALA A 110 -12.68 -7.19 -15.57
N LEU A 111 -13.90 -6.82 -15.92
CA LEU A 111 -14.18 -5.86 -16.99
C LEU A 111 -13.91 -4.43 -16.48
N PHE A 112 -13.38 -3.58 -17.34
CA PHE A 112 -13.30 -2.15 -17.05
C PHE A 112 -14.70 -1.52 -17.13
N ASP A 113 -15.18 -1.00 -16.02
CA ASP A 113 -16.42 -0.22 -15.95
C ASP A 113 -16.19 1.25 -15.50
N ARG A 114 -17.29 2.01 -15.37
CA ARG A 114 -17.24 3.44 -15.03
C ARG A 114 -16.72 3.73 -13.62
N THR A 115 -16.85 2.80 -12.68
CA THR A 115 -16.39 2.95 -11.28
C THR A 115 -14.86 2.96 -11.18
N TYR A 116 -14.17 2.42 -12.17
CA TYR A 116 -12.70 2.52 -12.28
C TYR A 116 -12.20 3.90 -12.74
N ARG A 117 -13.08 4.81 -13.16
CA ARG A 117 -12.67 6.18 -13.50
C ARG A 117 -12.18 6.89 -12.23
N LYS A 118 -10.98 7.45 -12.32
CA LYS A 118 -10.30 8.14 -11.22
C LYS A 118 -10.22 9.64 -11.55
N PRO A 119 -11.32 10.42 -11.39
CA PRO A 119 -11.38 11.81 -11.83
C PRO A 119 -10.38 12.74 -11.15
N ILE A 120 -9.90 12.36 -9.96
CA ILE A 120 -8.93 13.11 -9.14
C ILE A 120 -7.50 12.54 -9.23
N LYS A 121 -7.24 11.59 -10.13
CA LYS A 121 -5.92 10.95 -10.29
C LYS A 121 -4.82 11.98 -10.57
N ASP A 122 -5.12 13.01 -11.34
CA ASP A 122 -4.13 14.03 -11.69
C ASP A 122 -3.76 14.90 -10.48
N GLN A 123 -4.69 15.12 -9.55
CA GLN A 123 -4.42 15.81 -8.28
C GLN A 123 -3.54 14.96 -7.36
N ASP A 124 -3.89 13.69 -7.17
CA ASP A 124 -3.08 12.74 -6.40
C ASP A 124 -1.67 12.60 -6.99
N ARG A 125 -1.55 12.56 -8.33
CA ARG A 125 -0.26 12.54 -9.02
C ARG A 125 0.56 13.79 -8.73
N ALA A 126 -0.04 14.98 -8.79
CA ALA A 126 0.66 16.24 -8.52
C ALA A 126 1.14 16.29 -7.06
N LEU A 127 0.32 15.82 -6.11
CA LEU A 127 0.68 15.71 -4.70
C LEU A 127 1.85 14.75 -4.47
N TYR A 128 1.78 13.55 -5.03
CA TYR A 128 2.87 12.58 -4.98
C TYR A 128 4.17 13.17 -5.56
N GLN A 129 4.11 13.81 -6.73
CA GLN A 129 5.28 14.43 -7.37
C GLN A 129 5.86 15.56 -6.52
N ALA A 130 5.02 16.42 -5.93
CA ALA A 130 5.47 17.49 -5.04
C ALA A 130 6.16 16.94 -3.78
N TRP A 131 5.61 15.88 -3.18
CA TRP A 131 6.23 15.18 -2.05
C TRP A 131 7.59 14.56 -2.45
N ARG A 132 7.64 13.85 -3.58
CA ARG A 132 8.85 13.23 -4.09
C ARG A 132 9.97 14.24 -4.36
N ASN A 133 9.62 15.38 -4.99
CA ASN A 133 10.57 16.45 -5.30
C ASN A 133 11.14 17.16 -4.05
N ARG A 134 10.46 17.05 -2.90
CA ARG A 134 10.94 17.56 -1.60
C ARG A 134 11.79 16.52 -0.85
N GLY A 135 12.20 15.44 -1.52
CA GLY A 135 13.06 14.40 -0.96
C GLY A 135 12.31 13.32 -0.18
N GLY A 136 11.00 13.17 -0.38
CA GLY A 136 10.21 12.09 0.21
C GLY A 136 10.11 12.13 1.74
N ARG A 137 10.43 13.28 2.35
CA ARG A 137 10.46 13.42 3.81
C ARG A 137 9.07 13.67 4.38
N VAL A 138 8.90 13.17 5.60
CA VAL A 138 7.81 13.48 6.51
C VAL A 138 7.99 14.95 6.93
N LEU A 139 6.97 15.78 6.71
CA LEU A 139 6.92 17.11 7.34
C LEU A 139 6.49 16.96 8.80
#